data_AF-A0A7X8FEJ1-F1
#
_entry.id   AF-A0A7X8FEJ1-F1
#
_cell.length_a   1.000
_cell.length_b   1.000
_cell.length_c   1.000
_cell.angle_alpha   90.00
_cell.angle_beta   90.00
_cell.angle_gamma   90.00
#
_symmetry.space_group_name_H-M   'P 1'
#
loop_
_entity.id
_entity.type
_entity.pdbx_description
1 polymer ?
#
loop_
_entity_poly.entity_id
_entity_poly.type
_entity_poly.pdbx_seq_one_letter_code
_entity_poly.pdbx_strand_id
1 'polypeptide(L)'
;MRKAVQGIVVEINNRSCIIMTREGEFYQVPRPTREVRQGEEIRAQLPVSHWSKWLRWGSLAVAILLMFTGWCFYRYTLPVAVAHVSLDINPSLELSVDRNGCVIDGVGFNT
;
A
#
# COMPACT_ATOMS: atom_id res chain seq x y z
N MET A 1 -15.85 0.79 -16.47
CA MET A 1 -16.57 0.25 -17.65
C MET A 1 -15.73 -0.87 -18.24
N ARG A 2 -16.33 -1.99 -18.68
CA ARG A 2 -15.60 -3.05 -19.39
C ARG A 2 -15.23 -2.54 -20.78
N LYS A 3 -13.94 -2.54 -21.13
CA LYS A 3 -13.47 -2.15 -22.48
C LYS A 3 -13.86 -3.26 -23.45
N ALA A 4 -14.54 -2.91 -24.54
CA ALA A 4 -14.85 -3.84 -25.62
C ALA A 4 -13.71 -3.81 -26.65
N VAL A 5 -13.35 -4.98 -27.17
CA VAL A 5 -12.34 -5.18 -28.20
C VAL A 5 -12.92 -6.05 -29.31
N GLN A 6 -12.46 -5.85 -30.53
CA GLN A 6 -12.87 -6.62 -31.71
C GLN A 6 -11.62 -7.17 -32.38
N GLY A 7 -11.69 -8.42 -32.83
CA GLY A 7 -10.55 -9.09 -33.44
C GLY A 7 -10.89 -10.48 -33.97
N ILE A 8 -9.93 -11.04 -34.69
CA ILE A 8 -10.02 -12.37 -35.30
C ILE A 8 -9.55 -13.42 -34.29
N VAL A 9 -10.29 -14.50 -34.16
CA VAL A 9 -9.96 -15.62 -33.26
C VAL A 9 -8.76 -16.38 -33.82
N VAL A 10 -7.66 -16.36 -33.05
CA VAL A 10 -6.41 -17.05 -33.40
C VAL A 10 -6.33 -18.41 -32.72
N GLU A 11 -6.82 -18.53 -31.49
CA GLU A 11 -6.74 -19.76 -30.72
C GLU A 11 -7.98 -19.92 -29.83
N ILE A 12 -8.49 -21.15 -29.70
CA ILE A 12 -9.65 -21.47 -28.87
C ILE A 12 -9.20 -22.41 -27.76
N ASN A 13 -9.34 -21.96 -26.52
CA ASN A 13 -9.12 -22.74 -25.31
C ASN A 13 -10.46 -23.15 -24.68
N ASN A 14 -10.40 -23.98 -23.63
CA ASN A 14 -11.61 -24.50 -22.96
C ASN A 14 -12.51 -23.39 -22.39
N ARG A 15 -11.94 -22.34 -21.79
CA ARG A 15 -12.69 -21.24 -21.13
C ARG A 15 -12.42 -19.85 -21.71
N SER A 16 -11.50 -19.73 -22.66
CA SER A 16 -11.09 -18.45 -23.24
C SER A 16 -10.70 -18.61 -24.71
N CYS A 17 -10.61 -17.50 -25.43
CA CYS A 17 -10.05 -17.46 -26.78
C CYS A 17 -8.98 -16.37 -26.84
N ILE A 18 -8.00 -16.54 -27.72
CA ILE A 18 -7.07 -15.47 -28.08
C ILE A 18 -7.61 -14.82 -29.36
N ILE A 19 -7.80 -13.51 -29.33
CA ILE A 19 -8.16 -12.71 -30.50
C ILE A 19 -7.01 -11.77 -30.87
N MET A 20 -6.85 -11.51 -32.17
CA MET A 20 -5.92 -10.51 -32.71
C MET A 20 -6.72 -9.32 -33.25
N THR A 21 -6.44 -8.12 -32.76
CA THR A 21 -7.08 -6.90 -33.25
C THR A 21 -6.48 -6.45 -34.58
N ARG A 22 -7.10 -5.44 -35.21
CA ARG A 22 -6.62 -4.86 -36.47
C ARG A 22 -5.23 -4.20 -36.32
N GLU A 23 -4.92 -3.75 -35.11
CA GLU A 23 -3.64 -3.15 -34.73
C GLU A 23 -2.55 -4.21 -34.47
N GLY A 24 -2.88 -5.50 -34.57
CA GLY A 24 -1.96 -6.61 -34.29
C GLY A 24 -1.78 -6.92 -32.80
N GLU A 25 -2.64 -6.38 -31.93
CA GLU A 25 -2.62 -6.70 -30.50
C GLU A 25 -3.33 -8.03 -30.22
N PHE A 26 -2.78 -8.84 -29.33
CA PHE A 26 -3.40 -10.10 -28.92
C PHE A 26 -4.07 -9.95 -27.55
N TYR A 27 -5.34 -10.32 -27.45
CA TYR A 27 -6.10 -10.29 -26.21
C TYR A 27 -6.70 -11.65 -25.88
N GLN A 28 -6.57 -12.06 -24.62
CA GLN A 28 -7.31 -13.19 -24.09
C GLN A 28 -8.69 -12.71 -23.63
N VAL A 29 -9.74 -13.30 -24.20
CA VAL A 29 -11.13 -12.96 -23.90
C VAL A 29 -11.92 -14.20 -23.49
N PRO A 30 -12.99 -14.06 -22.66
CA PRO A 30 -13.85 -15.18 -22.31
C PRO A 30 -14.45 -15.82 -23.56
N ARG A 31 -14.53 -17.15 -23.58
CA ARG A 31 -15.14 -17.86 -24.70
C ARG A 31 -16.64 -17.52 -24.77
N PRO A 32 -17.16 -17.05 -25.92
CA PRO A 32 -18.58 -16.84 -26.11
C PRO A 32 -19.38 -18.13 -25.90
N THR A 33 -20.63 -18.02 -25.43
CA THR A 33 -21.52 -19.18 -25.22
C THR A 33 -21.88 -19.89 -26.53
N ARG A 34 -21.85 -19.17 -27.65
CA ARG A 34 -22.05 -19.74 -28.99
C ARG A 34 -20.81 -20.48 -29.46
N GLU A 35 -20.98 -21.37 -30.43
CA GLU A 35 -19.85 -21.96 -31.13
C GLU A 35 -19.05 -20.87 -31.86
N VAL A 36 -17.72 -20.94 -31.77
CA VAL A 36 -16.79 -19.98 -32.36
C VAL A 36 -15.75 -20.79 -33.11
N ARG A 37 -15.35 -20.33 -34.30
CA ARG A 37 -14.32 -20.98 -35.11
C ARG A 37 -13.05 -20.15 -35.19
N GLN A 38 -11.92 -20.81 -35.41
CA GLN A 38 -10.67 -20.11 -35.69
C GLN A 38 -10.80 -19.32 -37.00
N GLY A 39 -10.24 -18.11 -37.04
CA GLY A 39 -10.39 -17.19 -38.18
C GLY A 39 -11.67 -16.35 -38.16
N GLU A 40 -12.60 -16.60 -37.23
CA GLU A 40 -13.82 -15.83 -37.10
C GLU A 40 -13.56 -14.48 -36.40
N GLU A 41 -14.20 -13.41 -36.85
CA GLU A 41 -14.15 -12.11 -36.18
C GLU A 41 -15.19 -12.02 -35.05
N ILE A 42 -14.74 -11.68 -33.84
CA ILE A 42 -15.61 -11.56 -32.67
C ILE A 42 -15.38 -10.25 -31.93
N ARG A 43 -16.45 -9.74 -31.31
CA ARG A 43 -16.40 -8.62 -30.38
C ARG A 43 -16.57 -9.13 -28.96
N ALA A 44 -15.61 -8.86 -28.09
CA ALA A 44 -15.60 -9.35 -26.71
C ALA A 44 -15.29 -8.24 -25.71
N GLN A 45 -15.73 -8.43 -24.47
CA GLN A 45 -15.38 -7.54 -23.37
C GLN A 45 -14.12 -8.06 -22.69
N LEU A 46 -13.13 -7.18 -22.52
CA LEU A 46 -11.94 -7.52 -21.75
C LEU A 46 -12.33 -7.85 -20.30
N PRO A 47 -11.77 -8.92 -19.72
CA PRO A 47 -11.96 -9.20 -18.31
C PRO A 47 -11.40 -8.01 -17.52
N VAL A 48 -12.21 -7.49 -16.60
CA VAL A 48 -11.73 -6.46 -15.67
C VAL A 48 -10.77 -7.15 -14.72
N SER A 49 -9.50 -6.73 -14.71
CA SER A 49 -8.53 -7.28 -13.76
C SER A 49 -9.01 -7.00 -12.33
N HIS A 50 -9.53 -8.02 -11.65
CA HIS A 50 -9.92 -7.95 -10.24
C HIS A 50 -8.72 -7.72 -9.33
N TRP A 51 -7.52 -8.06 -9.81
CA TRP A 51 -6.24 -7.80 -9.16
C TRP A 51 -6.07 -6.33 -8.77
N SER A 52 -6.53 -5.39 -9.61
CA SER A 52 -6.47 -3.95 -9.31
C SER A 52 -7.21 -3.57 -8.02
N LYS A 53 -8.36 -4.21 -7.72
CA LYS A 53 -9.11 -3.90 -6.50
C LYS A 53 -8.39 -4.44 -5.26
N TRP A 54 -7.88 -5.66 -5.33
CA TRP A 54 -7.20 -6.31 -4.23
C TRP A 54 -5.89 -5.60 -3.89
N LEU A 55 -5.16 -5.15 -4.92
CA LEU A 55 -3.96 -4.34 -4.76
C LEU A 55 -4.25 -3.00 -4.09
N ARG A 56 -5.39 -2.35 -4.43
CA ARG A 56 -5.80 -1.07 -3.83
C ARG A 56 -6.20 -1.20 -2.36
N TRP A 57 -6.94 -2.24 -1.99
CA TRP A 57 -7.30 -2.45 -0.58
C TRP A 57 -6.11 -2.96 0.23
N GLY A 58 -5.27 -3.81 -0.37
CA GLY A 58 -4.02 -4.28 0.23
C GLY A 58 -3.05 -3.14 0.51
N SER A 59 -2.86 -2.21 -0.42
CA SER A 59 -1.97 -1.06 -0.21
C SER A 59 -2.46 -0.14 0.91
N LEU A 60 -3.78 0.08 1.00
CA LEU A 60 -4.37 0.87 2.09
C LEU A 60 -4.15 0.20 3.46
N ALA A 61 -4.36 -1.13 3.55
CA ALA A 61 -4.14 -1.88 4.78
C ALA A 61 -2.67 -1.82 5.25
N VAL A 62 -1.73 -1.95 4.31
CA VAL A 62 -0.29 -1.84 4.61
C VAL A 62 0.07 -0.43 5.08
N ALA A 63 -0.47 0.61 4.44
CA ALA A 63 -0.22 1.99 4.86
C ALA A 63 -0.71 2.26 6.29
N ILE A 64 -1.91 1.78 6.64
CA ILE A 64 -2.46 1.91 8.00
C ILE A 64 -1.58 1.15 9.01
N LEU A 65 -1.16 -0.07 8.68
CA LEU A 65 -0.29 -0.88 9.54
C LEU A 65 1.06 -0.17 9.81
N LEU A 66 1.69 0.39 8.76
CA LEU A 66 2.94 1.15 8.89
C LEU A 66 2.77 2.39 9.76
N MET A 67 1.65 3.12 9.59
CA MET A 67 1.36 4.29 10.41
C MET A 67 1.16 3.94 11.88
N PHE A 68 0.39 2.88 12.18
CA PHE A 68 0.16 2.43 13.55
C PHE A 68 1.43 1.90 14.22
N THR A 69 2.20 1.09 13.50
CA THR A 69 3.47 0.55 14.03
C THR A 69 4.49 1.65 14.27
N GLY A 70 4.62 2.60 13.35
CA GLY A 70 5.47 3.78 13.52
C GLY A 70 5.05 4.64 14.72
N TRP A 71 3.75 4.85 14.90
CA TRP A 71 3.22 5.59 16.07
C TRP A 71 3.51 4.88 17.39
N CYS A 72 3.27 3.58 17.48
CA CYS A 72 3.59 2.80 18.67
C CYS A 72 5.08 2.83 18.98
N PHE A 73 5.93 2.70 17.96
CA PHE A 73 7.37 2.78 18.12
C PHE A 73 7.80 4.16 18.64
N TYR A 74 7.32 5.24 18.01
CA TYR A 74 7.58 6.61 18.45
C TYR A 74 7.23 6.83 19.92
N ARG A 75 6.04 6.38 20.35
CA ARG A 75 5.61 6.48 21.76
C ARG A 75 6.46 5.65 22.71
N TYR A 76 6.96 4.49 22.29
CA TYR A 76 7.79 3.63 23.11
C TYR A 76 9.22 4.16 23.27
N THR A 77 9.77 4.79 22.21
CA THR A 77 11.15 5.27 22.20
C THR A 77 11.33 6.68 22.74
N LEU A 78 10.25 7.48 22.81
CA LEU A 78 10.35 8.83 23.35
C LEU A 78 10.71 8.78 24.85
N PRO A 79 11.84 9.35 25.26
CA PRO A 79 12.13 9.52 26.67
C PRO A 79 11.09 10.46 27.29
N VAL A 80 10.48 10.03 28.40
CA VAL A 80 9.52 10.83 29.16
C VAL A 80 10.13 11.13 30.52
N ALA A 81 10.12 12.41 30.91
CA ALA A 81 10.56 12.84 32.22
C ALA A 81 9.62 12.25 33.28
N VAL A 82 10.19 11.53 34.24
CA VAL A 82 9.44 11.00 35.40
C VAL A 82 9.77 11.74 36.68
N ALA A 83 10.90 12.45 36.71
CA ALA A 83 11.33 13.24 37.84
C ALA A 83 12.12 14.48 37.35
N HIS A 84 12.08 15.53 38.16
CA HIS A 84 12.88 16.73 38.00
C HIS A 84 13.82 16.84 39.19
N VAL A 85 15.11 17.01 38.92
CA VAL A 85 16.16 17.17 39.95
C VAL A 85 16.74 18.56 39.84
N SER A 86 16.50 19.39 40.85
CA SER A 86 17.09 20.71 40.96
C SER A 86 18.41 20.63 41.73
N LEU A 87 19.49 21.06 41.11
CA LEU A 87 20.79 21.24 41.74
C LEU A 87 21.03 22.72 42.00
N ASP A 88 21.17 23.06 43.28
CA ASP A 88 21.55 24.39 43.75
C ASP A 88 23.06 24.56 43.61
N ILE A 89 23.49 24.72 42.36
CA ILE A 89 24.78 25.33 42.02
C ILE A 89 24.47 26.79 41.71
N ASN A 90 25.42 27.72 41.79
CA ASN A 90 25.17 29.11 41.41
C ASN A 90 25.89 29.37 40.07
N PRO A 91 25.20 29.38 38.90
CA PRO A 91 23.73 29.37 38.70
C PRO A 91 23.08 27.98 38.80
N SER A 92 21.78 27.98 39.13
CA SER A 92 21.02 26.77 39.46
C SER A 92 20.66 25.97 38.21
N LEU A 93 20.53 24.65 38.36
CA LEU A 93 20.28 23.72 37.25
C LEU A 93 19.08 22.81 37.55
N GLU A 94 18.16 22.69 36.61
CA GLU A 94 17.07 21.71 36.66
C GLU A 94 17.30 20.63 35.61
N LEU A 95 17.27 19.37 36.03
CA LEU A 95 17.46 18.19 35.17
C LEU A 95 16.18 17.37 35.10
N SER A 96 15.70 17.11 33.89
CA SER A 96 14.62 16.14 33.64
C SER A 96 15.23 14.75 33.49
N VAL A 97 14.73 13.80 34.28
CA VAL A 97 15.28 12.43 34.36
C VAL A 97 14.22 11.42 33.94
N ASP A 98 14.62 10.45 33.12
CA ASP A 98 13.77 9.35 32.69
C ASP A 98 13.66 8.23 33.75
N ARG A 99 12.86 7.21 33.45
CA ARG A 99 12.62 6.07 34.36
C ARG A 99 13.87 5.22 34.64
N ASN A 100 14.90 5.32 33.82
CA ASN A 100 16.16 4.61 33.97
C ASN A 100 17.21 5.45 34.73
N GLY A 101 16.86 6.67 35.13
CA GLY A 101 17.81 7.59 35.78
C GLY A 101 18.68 8.38 34.80
N CYS A 102 18.38 8.34 33.50
CA CYS A 102 19.11 9.08 32.48
C CYS A 102 18.57 10.52 32.38
N VAL A 103 19.48 11.49 32.26
CA VAL A 103 19.11 12.90 31.98
C VAL A 103 18.68 13.02 30.52
N ILE A 104 17.50 13.61 30.30
CA ILE A 104 16.90 13.75 28.97
C ILE A 104 16.68 15.22 28.57
N ASP A 105 16.71 16.13 29.54
CA ASP A 105 16.71 17.58 29.34
C ASP A 105 17.36 18.29 30.53
N GLY A 106 17.85 19.51 30.33
CA GLY A 106 18.51 20.31 31.36
C GLY A 106 18.40 21.81 31.11
N VAL A 107 17.90 22.55 32.10
CA VAL A 107 17.68 24.00 32.00
C VAL A 107 18.36 24.71 33.16
N GLY A 108 19.19 25.71 32.86
CA GLY A 108 19.73 26.63 33.87
C GLY A 108 18.71 27.71 34.24
N PHE A 109 18.59 28.02 35.52
CA PHE A 109 17.74 29.10 36.02
C PHE A 109 18.48 29.90 37.10
N ASN A 110 17.98 31.09 37.41
CA ASN A 110 18.65 32.04 38.31
C ASN A 110 20.03 32.51 37.80
N THR A 111 20.05 32.95 36.53
CA THR A 111 21.20 33.59 35.86
C THR A 111 21.17 35.10 35.96
#